data_AF-A0A3N5PDI3-F1
#
_entry.id   AF-A0A3N5PDI3-F1
#
_cell.length_a   1.000
_cell.length_b   1.000
_cell.length_c   1.000
_cell.angle_alpha   90.00
_cell.angle_beta   90.00
_cell.angle_gamma   90.00
#
_symmetry.space_group_name_H-M   'P 1'
#
loop_
_entity.id
_entity.type
_entity.pdbx_description
1 polymer ?
#
loop_
_entity_poly.entity_id
_entity_poly.type
_entity_poly.pdbx_seq_one_letter_code
_entity_poly.pdbx_strand_id
1 'polypeptide(L)'
;DVPTMSEQGFKEMVVGSWQGLFVPKGTPKAAMDKLFSSGQAAMKHPDVMKRLTDGGVEIVVSASPAEFAKFVQSENNRFAKVIKDASIETY
;
A
#
# COMPACT_ATOMS: atom_id res chain seq x y z
N ASP A 1 -19.49 15.39 3.32
CA ASP A 1 -18.92 14.29 2.52
C ASP A 1 -18.55 14.75 1.13
N VAL A 2 -17.39 14.32 0.66
CA VAL A 2 -16.91 14.53 -0.71
C VAL A 2 -17.10 13.20 -1.44
N PRO A 3 -17.92 13.14 -2.50
CA PRO A 3 -18.20 11.88 -3.18
C PRO A 3 -16.95 11.33 -3.85
N THR A 4 -16.77 10.02 -3.75
CA THR A 4 -15.73 9.27 -4.45
C THR A 4 -15.95 9.34 -5.97
N MET A 5 -14.91 9.03 -6.75
CA MET A 5 -15.04 8.92 -8.21
C MET A 5 -16.02 7.81 -8.61
N SER A 6 -16.06 6.72 -7.84
CA SER A 6 -17.02 5.63 -8.02
C SER A 6 -18.47 6.07 -7.86
N GLU A 7 -18.77 6.87 -6.83
CA GLU A 7 -20.12 7.45 -6.60
C GLU A 7 -20.51 8.44 -7.71
N GLN A 8 -19.53 9.03 -8.39
CA GLN A 8 -19.73 9.91 -9.54
C GLN A 8 -19.81 9.16 -10.89
N GLY A 9 -19.83 7.82 -10.87
CA GLY A 9 -19.99 6.99 -12.07
C GLY A 9 -18.70 6.47 -12.69
N PHE A 10 -17.53 6.84 -12.15
CA PHE A 10 -16.22 6.37 -12.60
C PHE A 10 -15.76 5.15 -11.77
N LYS A 11 -16.47 4.03 -11.91
CA LYS A 11 -16.28 2.82 -11.08
C LYS A 11 -14.86 2.24 -11.09
N GLU A 12 -14.14 2.40 -12.19
CA GLU A 12 -12.77 1.91 -12.36
C GLU A 12 -11.71 2.88 -11.80
N MET A 13 -12.11 4.11 -11.44
CA MET A 13 -11.21 5.15 -10.94
C MET A 13 -11.11 5.08 -9.42
N VAL A 14 -10.55 3.98 -8.93
CA VAL A 14 -10.17 3.82 -7.53
C VAL A 14 -8.65 3.85 -7.44
N VAL A 15 -8.11 4.98 -6.99
CA VAL A 15 -6.67 5.19 -6.84
C VAL A 15 -6.39 5.61 -5.41
N GLY A 16 -5.78 4.71 -4.64
CA GLY A 16 -5.23 4.99 -3.32
C GLY A 16 -3.71 5.01 -3.38
N SER A 17 -3.08 5.88 -2.59
CA SER A 17 -1.63 5.77 -2.33
C SER A 17 -1.39 4.75 -1.22
N TRP A 18 -0.26 4.05 -1.29
CA TRP A 18 0.15 3.08 -0.28
C TRP A 18 1.63 3.25 0.04
N GLN A 19 2.03 2.80 1.22
CA GLN A 19 3.41 2.80 1.68
C GLN A 19 3.82 1.39 2.07
N GLY A 20 5.12 1.09 1.96
CA GLY A 20 5.67 -0.22 2.23
C GLY A 20 7.13 -0.16 2.67
N LEU A 21 7.56 -1.21 3.37
CA LEU A 21 8.95 -1.42 3.75
C LEU A 21 9.54 -2.54 2.89
N PHE A 22 10.70 -2.28 2.29
CA PHE A 22 11.41 -3.22 1.44
C PHE A 22 12.80 -3.49 2.01
N VAL A 23 13.31 -4.70 1.79
CA VAL A 23 14.62 -5.14 2.24
C VAL A 23 15.40 -5.75 1.08
N PRO A 24 16.74 -5.80 1.13
CA PRO A 24 17.54 -6.44 0.09
C PRO A 24 17.17 -7.90 -0.14
N LYS A 25 17.33 -8.35 -1.39
CA LYS A 25 17.21 -9.77 -1.74
C LYS A 25 18.21 -10.59 -0.92
N GLY A 26 17.74 -11.71 -0.35
CA GLY A 26 18.56 -12.58 0.49
C GLY A 26 18.60 -12.18 1.98
N THR A 27 17.84 -11.17 2.39
CA THR A 27 17.67 -10.85 3.82
C THR A 27 17.20 -12.10 4.59
N PRO A 28 17.85 -12.47 5.71
CA PRO A 28 17.45 -13.64 6.48
C PRO A 28 16.01 -13.54 6.98
N LYS A 29 15.28 -14.66 6.91
CA LYS A 29 13.86 -14.73 7.33
C LYS A 29 13.63 -14.19 8.75
N ALA A 30 14.52 -14.49 9.69
CA ALA A 30 14.39 -14.00 11.06
C ALA A 30 14.42 -12.47 11.16
N ALA A 31 15.24 -11.79 10.35
CA ALA A 31 15.30 -10.34 10.31
C ALA A 31 14.03 -9.74 9.67
N MET A 32 13.54 -10.37 8.60
CA MET A 32 12.25 -9.99 7.99
C MET A 32 11.09 -10.15 8.96
N ASP A 33 10.99 -11.28 9.65
CA ASP A 33 9.90 -11.57 10.59
C ASP A 33 9.93 -10.57 11.76
N LYS A 34 11.11 -10.21 12.26
CA LYS A 34 11.29 -9.18 13.30
C LYS A 34 10.87 -7.79 12.82
N LEU A 35 11.25 -7.41 11.60
CA LEU A 35 10.84 -6.13 11.02
C LEU A 35 9.33 -6.06 10.86
N PHE A 36 8.73 -7.13 10.34
CA PHE A 36 7.28 -7.22 10.14
C PHE A 36 6.51 -7.14 11.45
N SER A 37 6.93 -7.88 12.49
CA SER A 37 6.27 -7.84 13.80
C SER A 37 6.40 -6.46 14.46
N SER A 38 7.57 -5.83 14.36
CA SER A 38 7.80 -4.47 14.88
C SER A 38 6.94 -3.44 14.15
N GLY A 39 6.80 -3.56 12.82
CA GLY A 39 5.92 -2.71 12.01
C GLY A 39 4.45 -2.86 12.42
N GLN A 40 3.97 -4.10 12.61
CA GLN A 40 2.61 -4.33 13.10
C GLN A 40 2.36 -3.73 14.48
N ALA A 41 3.35 -3.81 15.39
CA ALA A 41 3.24 -3.20 16.70
C ALA A 41 3.18 -1.66 16.61
N ALA A 42 4.01 -1.06 15.75
CA ALA A 42 4.02 0.39 15.53
C ALA A 42 2.68 0.91 14.99
N MET A 43 2.06 0.20 14.05
CA MET A 43 0.75 0.57 13.50
C MET A 43 -0.39 0.47 14.51
N LYS A 44 -0.20 -0.23 15.63
CA LYS A 44 -1.15 -0.32 16.75
C LYS A 44 -0.86 0.69 17.86
N HIS A 45 0.23 1.46 17.75
CA HIS A 45 0.57 2.46 18.75
C HIS A 45 -0.41 3.64 18.65
N PRO A 46 -1.05 4.07 19.75
CA PRO A 46 -2.07 5.14 19.71
C PRO A 46 -1.59 6.42 19.04
N ASP A 47 -0.37 6.87 19.34
CA ASP A 47 0.18 8.09 18.73
C ASP A 47 0.45 7.98 17.23
N VAL A 48 0.77 6.77 16.75
CA VAL A 48 0.97 6.50 15.32
C VAL A 48 -0.39 6.51 14.63
N MET A 49 -1.35 5.76 15.18
CA MET A 49 -2.71 5.73 14.63
C MET A 49 -3.30 7.13 14.56
N LYS A 50 -3.22 7.89 15.66
CA LYS A 50 -3.74 9.26 15.71
C LYS A 50 -3.12 10.16 14.65
N ARG A 51 -1.79 10.16 14.51
CA ARG A 51 -1.11 11.00 13.51
C ARG A 51 -1.52 10.66 12.09
N LEU A 52 -1.68 9.36 11.79
CA LEU A 52 -2.09 8.90 10.47
C LEU A 52 -3.56 9.27 10.19
N THR A 53 -4.46 9.00 11.12
CA THR A 53 -5.90 9.31 10.95
C THR A 53 -6.16 10.81 10.90
N ASP A 54 -5.46 11.61 11.71
CA ASP A 54 -5.55 13.08 11.65
C ASP A 54 -5.07 13.62 10.29
N GLY A 55 -4.13 12.92 9.65
CA GLY A 55 -3.66 13.19 8.30
C GLY A 55 -4.55 12.64 7.18
N GLY A 56 -5.71 12.05 7.52
CA GLY A 56 -6.65 11.47 6.54
C GLY A 56 -6.23 10.10 6.00
N VAL A 57 -5.27 9.42 6.63
CA VAL A 57 -4.83 8.08 6.22
C VAL A 57 -5.74 7.02 6.82
N GLU A 58 -6.31 6.18 5.96
CA GLU A 58 -6.95 4.94 6.37
C GLU A 58 -5.87 3.88 6.66
N ILE A 59 -5.89 3.32 7.86
CA ILE A 59 -4.86 2.38 8.29
C ILE A 59 -5.26 0.96 7.86
N VAL A 60 -4.63 0.49 6.79
CA VAL A 60 -4.70 -0.91 6.34
C VAL A 60 -3.31 -1.52 6.42
N VAL A 61 -3.19 -2.63 7.15
CA VAL A 61 -1.91 -3.34 7.33
C VAL A 61 -2.00 -4.72 6.70
N SER A 62 -0.98 -5.10 5.93
CA SER A 62 -0.90 -6.44 5.34
C SER A 62 -0.85 -7.53 6.41
N ALA A 63 -1.53 -8.65 6.20
CA ALA A 63 -1.54 -9.78 7.13
C ALA A 63 -0.19 -10.52 7.22
N SER A 64 0.64 -10.46 6.17
CA SER A 64 1.98 -11.07 6.14
C SER A 64 2.88 -10.40 5.10
N PRO A 65 4.21 -10.60 5.16
CA PRO A 65 5.13 -10.15 4.09
C PRO A 65 4.76 -10.73 2.71
N ALA A 66 4.23 -11.96 2.68
CA ALA A 66 3.80 -12.61 1.43
C ALA A 66 2.54 -11.95 0.84
N GLU A 67 1.56 -11.59 1.69
CA GLU A 67 0.37 -10.86 1.25
C GLU A 67 0.74 -9.45 0.76
N PHE A 68 1.69 -8.78 1.42
CA PHE A 68 2.19 -7.49 0.93
C PHE A 68 2.87 -7.63 -0.44
N ALA A 69 3.69 -8.68 -0.64
CA ALA A 69 4.33 -8.93 -1.93
C ALA A 69 3.31 -9.17 -3.06
N LYS A 70 2.22 -9.91 -2.78
CA LYS A 70 1.12 -10.10 -3.74
C LYS A 70 0.45 -8.78 -4.10
N PHE A 71 0.19 -7.92 -3.11
CA PHE A 71 -0.39 -6.60 -3.33
C PHE A 71 0.50 -5.71 -4.22
N VAL A 72 1.80 -5.66 -3.95
CA VAL A 72 2.75 -4.91 -4.78
C VAL A 72 2.76 -5.45 -6.22
N GLN A 73 2.71 -6.76 -6.40
CA GLN A 73 2.64 -7.36 -7.74
C GLN A 73 1.33 -6.99 -8.47
N SER A 74 0.19 -7.00 -7.78
CA SER A 74 -1.07 -6.59 -8.38
C SER A 74 -1.08 -5.10 -8.76
N GLU A 75 -0.52 -4.23 -7.93
CA GLU A 75 -0.43 -2.81 -8.22
C GLU A 75 0.49 -2.54 -9.41
N ASN A 76 1.66 -3.19 -9.47
CA ASN A 76 2.55 -3.09 -10.62
C ASN A 76 1.85 -3.53 -11.92
N ASN A 77 1.12 -4.64 -11.89
CA ASN A 77 0.38 -5.13 -13.07
C ASN A 77 -0.72 -4.15 -13.49
N ARG A 78 -1.46 -3.59 -12.53
CA ARG A 78 -2.51 -2.60 -12.77
C ARG A 78 -1.94 -1.33 -13.40
N PHE A 79 -0.88 -0.76 -12.83
CA PHE A 79 -0.28 0.45 -13.34
C PHE A 79 0.45 0.24 -14.68
N ALA A 80 1.07 -0.91 -14.91
CA ALA A 80 1.64 -1.25 -16.21
C ALA A 80 0.56 -1.25 -17.31
N LYS A 81 -0.64 -1.75 -17.01
CA LYS A 81 -1.79 -1.67 -17.92
C LYS A 81 -2.23 -0.22 -18.16
N VAL A 82 -2.35 0.59 -17.10
CA VAL A 82 -2.72 2.01 -17.22
C VAL A 82 -1.73 2.78 -18.09
N ILE A 83 -0.42 2.61 -17.86
CA ILE A 83 0.64 3.26 -18.64
C ILE A 83 0.51 2.90 -20.12
N LYS A 84 0.31 1.61 -20.42
CA LYS A 84 0.15 1.13 -21.80
C LYS A 84 -1.10 1.70 -22.46
N ASP A 85 -2.25 1.61 -21.79
CA ASP A 85 -3.55 2.02 -22.34
C ASP A 85 -3.61 3.54 -22.54
N ALA A 86 -2.97 4.32 -21.67
CA ALA A 86 -2.94 5.78 -21.73
C ALA A 86 -1.74 6.34 -22.51
N SER A 87 -0.86 5.49 -23.06
CA SER A 87 0.36 5.89 -23.78
C SER A 87 1.21 6.91 -23.00
N ILE A 88 1.37 6.67 -21.70
CA ILE A 88 2.17 7.50 -20.81
C ILE A 88 3.65 7.16 -21.03
N GLU A 89 4.47 8.15 -21.35
CA GLU A 89 5.93 8.00 -21.37
C GLU A 89 6.48 8.06 -19.94
N THR A 90 7.30 7.08 -19.59
CA THR A 90 8.06 7.04 -18.33
C THR A 90 9.52 7.31 -18.64
N TYR A 91 10.14 8.25 -17.92
CA TYR A 91 11.54 8.63 -18.06
C TYR A 91 12.50 7.62 -17.43
#